data_AF-A0A1H7GFY8-F1
#
_entry.id   AF-A0A1H7GFY8-F1
#
_cell.length_a   1.000
_cell.length_b   1.000
_cell.length_c   1.000
_cell.angle_alpha   90.00
_cell.angle_beta   90.00
_cell.angle_gamma   90.00
#
_symmetry.space_group_name_H-M   'P 1'
#
loop_
_entity.id
_entity.type
_entity.pdbx_description
1 polymer ?
#
loop_
_entity_poly.entity_id
_entity_poly.type
_entity_poly.pdbx_seq_one_letter_code
_entity_poly.pdbx_strand_id
1 'polypeptide(L)'
;MKPAILEKHWRDALTTCPCCGMGIREENTPDDGIPDGQAVEFVYTCGAAVFIGTSGNASPGRACPAPLDVAIDDLAHRVHDAVEEEEAADEAA
;
A
#
# COMPACT_ATOMS: atom_id res chain seq x y z
N MET A 1 -16.43 0.32 -4.18
CA MET A 1 -14.97 0.47 -4.14
C MET A 1 -14.41 1.21 -5.33
N LYS A 2 -14.25 2.53 -5.15
CA LYS A 2 -13.58 3.42 -6.11
C LYS A 2 -12.04 3.23 -6.03
N PRO A 3 -11.32 2.89 -7.11
CA PRO A 3 -9.88 2.59 -7.07
C PRO A 3 -9.03 3.77 -6.58
N ALA A 4 -9.46 5.02 -6.83
CA ALA A 4 -8.76 6.22 -6.36
C ALA A 4 -8.82 6.40 -4.83
N ILE A 5 -9.91 5.95 -4.18
CA ILE A 5 -10.03 6.01 -2.72
C ILE A 5 -9.07 4.98 -2.11
N LEU A 6 -9.06 3.76 -2.66
CA LEU A 6 -8.16 2.70 -2.21
C LEU A 6 -6.67 3.08 -2.35
N GLU A 7 -6.28 3.68 -3.47
CA GLU A 7 -4.90 4.18 -3.66
C GLU A 7 -4.51 5.23 -2.61
N LYS A 8 -5.41 6.18 -2.33
CA LYS A 8 -5.18 7.21 -1.29
C LYS A 8 -4.96 6.58 0.08
N HIS A 9 -5.82 5.66 0.50
CA HIS A 9 -5.68 4.97 1.79
C HIS A 9 -4.36 4.17 1.86
N TRP A 10 -3.94 3.54 0.78
CA TRP A 10 -2.62 2.88 0.73
C TRP A 10 -1.45 3.85 0.89
N ARG A 11 -1.49 5.01 0.22
CA ARG A 11 -0.47 6.06 0.38
C ARG A 11 -0.38 6.58 1.81
N ASP A 12 -1.52 6.78 2.46
CA ASP A 12 -1.58 7.23 3.85
C ASP A 12 -1.07 6.13 4.81
N ALA A 13 -1.42 4.87 4.53
CA ALA A 13 -1.04 3.71 5.33
C ALA A 13 0.46 3.35 5.23
N LEU A 14 1.06 3.49 4.04
CA LEU A 14 2.42 3.04 3.75
C LEU A 14 3.51 4.08 4.03
N THR A 15 3.20 5.14 4.80
CA THR A 15 4.17 6.17 5.23
C THR A 15 5.38 5.60 5.99
N THR A 16 5.24 4.41 6.58
CA THR A 16 6.32 3.65 7.24
C THR A 16 6.21 2.17 6.87
N CYS A 17 7.33 1.42 6.95
CA CYS A 17 7.29 0.00 6.63
C CYS A 17 6.36 -0.70 7.62
N PRO A 18 5.34 -1.44 7.15
CA PRO A 18 4.42 -2.16 8.04
C PRO A 18 5.14 -3.19 8.91
N CYS A 19 6.32 -3.61 8.47
CA CYS A 19 7.16 -4.62 9.07
C CYS A 19 8.04 -4.14 10.24
N CYS A 20 8.54 -2.89 10.20
CA CYS A 20 9.63 -2.42 11.08
C CYS A 20 9.54 -0.93 11.41
N GLY A 21 8.54 -0.22 10.89
CA GLY A 21 8.29 1.20 11.18
C GLY A 21 9.27 2.18 10.53
N MET A 22 10.22 1.71 9.72
CA MET A 22 11.18 2.57 9.03
C MET A 22 10.49 3.39 7.93
N GLY A 23 10.85 4.66 7.76
CA GLY A 23 10.17 5.55 6.83
C GLY A 23 10.29 5.16 5.36
N ILE A 24 9.40 5.70 4.52
CA ILE A 24 9.55 5.67 3.06
C ILE A 24 10.84 6.42 2.68
N ARG A 25 11.59 5.83 1.75
CA ARG A 25 12.72 6.44 1.07
C ARG A 25 12.32 7.03 -0.28
N GLU A 26 11.52 6.30 -1.04
CA GLU A 26 11.19 6.61 -2.43
C GLU A 26 9.86 5.98 -2.84
N GLU A 27 9.16 6.62 -3.77
CA GLU A 27 7.94 6.13 -4.39
C GLU A 27 8.12 6.11 -5.91
N ASN A 28 7.87 4.97 -6.55
CA ASN A 28 8.05 4.77 -7.99
C ASN A 28 6.71 4.47 -8.67
N THR A 29 6.55 4.92 -9.91
CA THR A 29 5.36 4.69 -10.74
C THR A 29 5.66 3.79 -11.94
N PRO A 30 4.67 3.32 -12.72
CA PRO A 30 4.88 2.52 -13.94
C PRO A 30 5.85 3.16 -14.93
N ASP A 31 5.82 4.49 -15.03
CA ASP A 31 6.70 5.25 -15.91
C ASP A 31 8.18 5.26 -15.43
N ASP A 32 8.43 4.90 -14.17
CA ASP A 32 9.76 4.88 -13.53
C ASP A 32 10.41 3.47 -13.50
N GLY A 33 9.77 2.47 -14.13
CA GLY A 33 10.37 1.15 -14.33
C GLY A 33 9.91 0.03 -13.40
N ILE A 34 8.74 0.17 -12.74
CA ILE A 34 8.09 -0.94 -12.03
C ILE A 34 7.29 -1.83 -13.01
N PRO A 35 6.97 -3.09 -12.66
CA PRO A 35 6.26 -4.00 -13.57
C PRO A 35 4.88 -3.51 -14.01
N ASP A 36 4.54 -3.77 -15.27
CA ASP A 36 3.20 -3.54 -15.82
C ASP A 36 2.14 -4.27 -14.96
N GLY A 37 1.15 -3.53 -14.47
CA GLY A 37 0.09 -4.03 -13.57
C GLY A 37 0.24 -3.60 -12.11
N GLN A 38 1.38 -3.01 -11.74
CA GLN A 38 1.52 -2.22 -10.52
C GLN A 38 1.15 -0.77 -10.81
N ALA A 39 0.56 -0.09 -9.82
CA ALA A 39 0.25 1.34 -9.86
C ALA A 39 1.32 2.17 -9.16
N VAL A 40 1.92 1.66 -8.09
CA VAL A 40 2.97 2.34 -7.34
C VAL A 40 3.83 1.35 -6.54
N GLU A 41 5.11 1.65 -6.36
CA GLU A 41 6.03 0.98 -5.45
C GLU A 41 6.48 1.94 -4.34
N PHE A 42 6.42 1.48 -3.09
CA PHE A 42 7.00 2.17 -1.93
C PHE A 42 8.29 1.48 -1.52
N VAL A 43 9.42 2.17 -1.60
CA VAL A 43 10.72 1.70 -1.15
C VAL A 43 11.06 2.33 0.19
N TYR A 44 11.38 1.52 1.19
CA TYR A 44 11.65 1.98 2.56
C TYR A 44 13.14 2.14 2.84
N THR A 45 13.48 2.92 3.87
CA THR A 45 14.89 3.10 4.28
C THR A 45 15.54 1.82 4.79
N CYS A 46 14.75 0.82 5.21
CA CYS A 46 15.24 -0.52 5.55
C CYS A 46 15.55 -1.39 4.33
N GLY A 47 15.24 -0.93 3.11
CA GLY A 47 15.43 -1.68 1.86
C GLY A 47 14.26 -2.60 1.48
N ALA A 48 13.22 -2.66 2.30
CA ALA A 48 11.96 -3.31 1.95
C ALA A 48 11.26 -2.53 0.81
N ALA A 49 10.38 -3.22 0.10
CA ALA A 49 9.50 -2.58 -0.88
C ALA A 49 8.09 -3.17 -0.82
N VAL A 50 7.08 -2.34 -1.07
CA VAL A 50 5.66 -2.75 -1.18
C VAL A 50 5.12 -2.24 -2.50
N PHE A 51 4.50 -3.13 -3.27
CA PHE A 51 3.82 -2.79 -4.52
C PHE A 51 2.33 -2.69 -4.28
N ILE A 52 1.69 -1.69 -4.89
CA ILE A 52 0.24 -1.59 -4.99
C ILE A 52 -0.15 -1.84 -6.44
N GLY A 53 -1.00 -2.84 -6.66
CA GLY A 53 -1.56 -3.18 -7.96
C GLY A 53 -2.57 -2.15 -8.44
N THR A 54 -2.83 -2.12 -9.74
CA THR A 54 -3.89 -1.25 -10.32
C THR A 54 -5.29 -1.62 -9.85
N SER A 55 -5.49 -2.84 -9.35
CA SER A 55 -6.69 -3.29 -8.63
C SER A 55 -6.73 -2.86 -7.16
N GLY A 56 -5.69 -2.20 -6.65
CA GLY A 56 -5.57 -1.73 -5.27
C GLY A 56 -5.20 -2.80 -4.25
N ASN A 57 -4.69 -3.96 -4.70
CA ASN A 57 -4.10 -4.98 -3.83
C ASN A 57 -2.64 -4.64 -3.53
N ALA A 58 -2.16 -4.93 -2.32
CA ALA A 58 -0.76 -4.78 -1.97
C ALA A 58 0.02 -6.10 -2.11
N SER A 59 1.31 -6.03 -2.40
CA SER A 59 2.20 -7.19 -2.49
C SER A 59 3.62 -6.85 -2.05
N PRO A 60 4.34 -7.77 -1.38
CA PRO A 60 5.73 -7.53 -0.99
C PRO A 60 6.64 -7.53 -2.22
N GLY A 61 7.52 -6.53 -2.33
CA GLY A 61 8.47 -6.40 -3.43
C GLY A 61 9.91 -6.76 -3.10
N ARG A 62 10.39 -6.29 -1.95
CA ARG A 62 11.69 -6.70 -1.37
C ARG A 62 11.50 -7.04 0.09
N ALA A 63 12.15 -8.11 0.52
CA ALA A 63 12.02 -8.62 1.88
C ALA A 63 12.58 -7.62 2.90
N CYS A 64 11.79 -7.39 3.95
CA CYS A 64 12.27 -6.85 5.21
C CYS A 64 12.97 -7.97 6.03
N PRO A 65 13.86 -7.64 6.99
CA PRO A 65 14.27 -8.58 8.04
C PRO A 65 13.14 -9.27 8.83
N ALA A 66 11.90 -8.74 8.82
CA ALA A 66 10.70 -9.33 9.43
C ALA A 66 9.69 -9.76 8.34
N PRO A 67 8.73 -10.70 8.62
CA PRO A 67 7.76 -11.18 7.63
C PRO A 67 6.86 -10.02 7.15
N LEU A 68 7.21 -9.49 5.99
CA LEU A 68 6.58 -8.33 5.37
C LEU A 68 5.21 -8.68 4.79
N ASP A 69 5.05 -9.92 4.32
CA ASP A 69 3.81 -10.48 3.79
C ASP A 69 2.66 -10.43 4.80
N VAL A 70 2.87 -10.92 6.03
CA VAL A 70 1.85 -10.89 7.08
C VAL A 70 1.48 -9.45 7.44
N ALA A 71 2.48 -8.57 7.55
CA ALA A 71 2.24 -7.16 7.89
C ALA A 71 1.48 -6.41 6.79
N ILE A 72 1.69 -6.76 5.52
CA ILE A 72 0.92 -6.22 4.39
C ILE A 72 -0.51 -6.74 4.41
N ASP A 73 -0.72 -8.03 4.68
CA ASP A 73 -2.08 -8.62 4.72
C ASP A 73 -2.94 -7.98 5.82
N ASP A 74 -2.39 -7.82 7.03
CA ASP A 74 -3.04 -7.11 8.14
C ASP A 74 -3.28 -5.62 7.81
N LEU A 75 -2.40 -5.00 7.02
CA LEU A 75 -2.60 -3.63 6.57
C LEU A 75 -3.68 -3.53 5.49
N ALA A 76 -3.74 -4.50 4.57
CA ALA A 76 -4.73 -4.57 3.52
C ALA A 76 -6.13 -4.65 4.11
N HIS A 77 -6.35 -5.52 5.11
CA HIS A 77 -7.64 -5.58 5.80
C HIS A 77 -8.04 -4.22 6.38
N ARG A 78 -7.13 -3.53 7.08
CA ARG A 78 -7.42 -2.20 7.66
C ARG A 78 -7.71 -1.12 6.61
N VAL A 79 -6.97 -1.14 5.51
CA VAL A 79 -7.20 -0.23 4.38
C VAL A 79 -8.57 -0.49 3.77
N HIS A 80 -8.94 -1.75 3.57
CA HIS A 80 -10.25 -2.12 3.05
C HIS A 80 -11.38 -1.69 3.99
N ASP A 81 -11.26 -1.98 5.29
CA ASP A 81 -12.23 -1.56 6.31
C ASP A 81 -12.43 -0.03 6.31
N ALA A 82 -11.33 0.73 6.24
CA ALA A 82 -11.38 2.20 6.21
C ALA A 82 -12.06 2.75 4.94
N VAL A 83 -11.88 2.08 3.79
CA VAL A 83 -12.58 2.44 2.55
C VAL A 83 -14.07 2.14 2.66
N GLU A 84 -14.45 0.99 3.23
CA GLU A 84 -15.85 0.63 3.43
C GLU A 84 -16.56 1.60 4.38
N GLU A 85 -15.90 2.04 5.46
CA GLU A 85 -16.42 3.06 6.37
C GLU A 85 -16.60 4.43 5.69
N GLU A 86 -15.64 4.85 4.85
CA GLU A 86 -15.73 6.10 4.08
C GLU A 86 -16.83 6.04 3.02
N GLU A 87 -16.96 4.93 2.29
CA GLU A 87 -18.04 4.73 1.31
C GLU A 87 -19.42 4.73 2.02
N ALA A 88 -19.56 4.08 3.17
CA ALA A 88 -20.81 4.08 3.93
C ALA A 88 -21.17 5.47 4.50
N ALA A 89 -20.17 6.27 4.88
CA ALA A 89 -20.38 7.64 5.36
C ALA A 89 -20.83 8.59 4.23
N ASP A 90 -20.30 8.43 3.00
CA ASP A 90 -20.69 9.20 1.82
C ASP A 90 -22.13 8.87 1.38
N GLU A 91 -22.57 7.61 1.51
CA GLU A 91 -23.94 7.19 1.21
C GLU A 91 -24.98 7.64 2.26
N ALA A 92 -24.54 7.95 3.48
CA ALA A 92 -25.40 8.42 4.57
C ALA A 92 -25.55 9.96 4.61
N ALA A 93 -24.81 10.70 3.77
CA ALA A 93 -24.78 12.16 3.71
C ALA A 93 -25.71 12.74 2.63
#